data_AF-A0A962M5U2-F1
#
_entry.id   AF-A0A962M5U2-F1
#
_cell.length_a   1.000
_cell.length_b   1.000
_cell.length_c   1.000
_cell.angle_alpha   90.00
_cell.angle_beta   90.00
_cell.angle_gamma   90.00
#
_symmetry.space_group_name_H-M   'P 1'
#
loop_
_entity.id
_entity.type
_entity.pdbx_description
1 polymer ?
#
loop_
_entity_poly.entity_id
_entity_poly.type
_entity_poly.pdbx_seq_one_letter_code
_entity_poly.pdbx_strand_id
1 'polypeptide(L)'
;MNVLETEWWTMAVPPEWWADTEEDSILVGDRDNVGCIEISTLHKEQGQFELAEIRAIAGAESNPAQVWHKVTLGDFSGVVSQFVEEDTAVREWYVMNGAMLLFITYSCDEENRGMDDAAVDELLDTLLLVEAGEHES
;
A
#
# COMPACT_ATOMS: atom_id res chain seq x y z
N MET A 1 -11.31 6.65 -15.64
CA MET A 1 -10.88 5.68 -14.63
C MET A 1 -10.05 4.66 -15.36
N ASN A 2 -8.76 4.58 -15.06
CA ASN A 2 -7.91 3.50 -15.53
C ASN A 2 -7.82 2.44 -14.42
N VAL A 3 -7.41 1.23 -14.76
CA VAL A 3 -7.10 0.19 -13.77
C VAL A 3 -5.62 -0.12 -13.93
N LEU A 4 -4.88 -0.02 -12.83
CA LEU A 4 -3.54 -0.55 -12.72
C LEU A 4 -3.67 -2.04 -12.47
N GLU A 5 -3.14 -2.84 -13.40
CA GLU A 5 -3.18 -4.30 -13.33
C GLU A 5 -1.74 -4.81 -13.19
N THR A 6 -1.50 -5.61 -12.15
CA THR A 6 -0.27 -6.36 -11.94
C THR A 6 -0.53 -7.85 -12.16
N GLU A 7 0.48 -8.69 -11.95
CA GLU A 7 0.28 -10.14 -11.94
C GLU A 7 -0.63 -10.61 -10.79
N TRP A 8 -0.71 -9.84 -9.69
CA TRP A 8 -1.18 -10.34 -8.39
C TRP A 8 -2.32 -9.54 -7.78
N TRP A 9 -2.44 -8.28 -8.14
CA TRP A 9 -3.47 -7.37 -7.64
C TRP A 9 -3.80 -6.31 -8.68
N THR A 10 -4.97 -5.70 -8.52
CA THR A 10 -5.40 -4.55 -9.33
C THR A 10 -5.80 -3.39 -8.42
N MET A 11 -5.72 -2.17 -8.94
CA MET A 11 -6.15 -0.96 -8.26
C MET A 11 -6.76 0.01 -9.27
N ALA A 12 -7.85 0.68 -8.92
CA ALA A 12 -8.39 1.74 -9.75
C ALA A 12 -7.50 2.99 -9.65
N VAL A 13 -7.16 3.59 -10.79
CA VAL A 13 -6.39 4.84 -10.85
C VAL A 13 -7.26 5.94 -11.47
N PRO A 14 -7.69 6.94 -10.68
CA PRO A 14 -8.40 8.10 -11.18
C PRO A 14 -7.56 8.86 -12.21
N PRO A 15 -8.19 9.60 -13.13
CA PRO A 15 -7.46 10.33 -14.18
C PRO A 15 -6.53 11.44 -13.65
N GLU A 16 -6.68 11.82 -12.37
CA GLU A 16 -5.84 12.82 -11.70
C GLU A 16 -4.55 12.22 -11.12
N TRP A 17 -4.42 10.90 -11.16
CA TRP A 17 -3.25 10.14 -10.72
C TRP A 17 -2.59 9.48 -11.93
N TRP A 18 -1.29 9.24 -11.82
CA TRP A 18 -0.52 8.43 -12.75
C TRP A 18 0.04 7.22 -12.01
N ALA A 19 0.33 6.14 -12.75
CA ALA A 19 0.98 4.97 -12.21
C ALA A 19 2.13 4.56 -13.15
N ASP A 20 3.28 4.21 -12.57
CA ASP A 20 4.44 3.70 -13.30
C ASP A 20 5.01 2.47 -12.59
N THR A 21 5.56 1.54 -13.37
CA THR A 21 6.13 0.28 -12.86
C THR A 21 7.65 0.41 -12.85
N GLU A 22 8.23 0.37 -11.65
CA GLU A 22 9.67 0.32 -11.44
C GLU A 22 10.15 -1.14 -11.32
N GLU A 23 11.47 -1.36 -11.16
CA GLU A 23 12.06 -2.71 -11.16
C GLU A 23 11.45 -3.65 -10.09
N ASP A 24 11.15 -3.13 -8.89
CA ASP A 24 10.66 -3.91 -7.74
C ASP A 24 9.42 -3.32 -7.05
N SER A 25 8.90 -2.19 -7.54
CA SER A 25 7.76 -1.48 -6.94
C SER A 25 6.90 -0.78 -8.00
N ILE A 26 5.72 -0.35 -7.58
CA ILE A 26 4.84 0.47 -8.41
C ILE A 26 4.67 1.84 -7.75
N LEU A 27 4.94 2.88 -8.52
CA LEU A 27 4.79 4.27 -8.10
C LEU A 27 3.46 4.82 -8.62
N VAL A 28 2.70 5.46 -7.75
CA VAL A 28 1.43 6.10 -8.06
C VAL A 28 1.43 7.51 -7.48
N GLY A 29 1.66 8.50 -8.34
CA GLY A 29 1.71 9.90 -7.93
C GLY A 29 0.47 10.67 -8.38
N ASP A 30 0.18 11.75 -7.66
CA ASP A 30 -0.78 12.76 -8.13
C ASP A 30 -0.17 13.57 -9.29
N ARG A 31 -1.00 14.33 -10.01
CA ARG A 31 -0.56 15.19 -11.12
C ARG A 31 0.19 16.44 -10.70
N ASP A 32 0.01 16.88 -9.46
CA ASP A 32 0.60 18.10 -8.93
C ASP A 32 1.98 17.84 -8.30
N ASN A 33 2.41 16.57 -8.25
CA ASN A 33 3.61 16.04 -7.60
C ASN A 33 3.72 16.41 -6.11
N VAL A 34 2.58 16.45 -5.42
CA VAL A 34 2.51 16.79 -4.00
C VAL A 34 2.83 15.58 -3.14
N GLY A 35 2.33 14.41 -3.53
CA GLY A 35 2.67 13.13 -2.89
C GLY A 35 2.81 11.97 -3.87
N CYS A 36 3.47 10.92 -3.38
CA CYS A 36 3.68 9.69 -4.12
C CYS A 36 3.34 8.49 -3.25
N ILE A 37 2.61 7.54 -3.83
CA ILE A 37 2.37 6.22 -3.26
C ILE A 37 3.37 5.25 -3.89
N GLU A 38 4.07 4.46 -3.08
CA GLU A 38 4.88 3.35 -3.53
C GLU A 38 4.30 2.04 -3.01
N ILE A 39 4.18 1.03 -3.88
CA ILE A 39 3.65 -0.29 -3.54
C ILE A 39 4.69 -1.35 -3.89
N SER A 40 5.21 -2.04 -2.88
CA SER A 40 6.05 -3.21 -3.02
C SER A 40 5.27 -4.48 -2.67
N THR A 41 5.46 -5.54 -3.45
CA THR A 41 4.76 -6.82 -3.26
C THR A 41 5.72 -7.89 -2.76
N LEU A 42 5.36 -8.59 -1.68
CA LEU A 42 6.10 -9.73 -1.15
C LEU A 42 5.21 -10.98 -1.12
N HIS A 43 5.76 -12.10 -1.57
CA HIS A 43 5.11 -13.40 -1.53
C HIS A 43 5.81 -14.34 -0.55
N LYS A 44 5.00 -15.04 0.25
CA LYS A 44 5.45 -16.21 1.00
C LYS A 44 5.66 -17.39 0.06
N GLU A 45 6.73 -18.13 0.30
CA GLU A 45 6.95 -19.42 -0.35
C GLU A 45 5.91 -20.48 0.09
N GLN A 46 5.47 -20.43 1.35
CA GLN A 46 4.52 -21.37 1.93
C GLN A 46 3.63 -20.73 3.00
N GLY A 47 2.36 -21.16 3.03
CA GLY A 47 1.37 -20.71 4.03
C GLY A 47 0.77 -19.35 3.71
N GLN A 48 0.16 -18.73 4.71
CA GLN A 48 -0.48 -17.42 4.62
C GLN A 48 0.11 -16.48 5.68
N PHE A 49 0.02 -15.18 5.45
CA PHE A 49 0.37 -14.18 6.45
C PHE A 49 -0.72 -14.09 7.52
N GLU A 50 -0.30 -13.97 8.77
CA GLU A 50 -1.21 -13.66 9.88
C GLU A 50 -0.99 -12.23 10.36
N LEU A 51 -2.04 -11.60 10.91
CA LEU A 51 -1.95 -10.23 11.41
C LEU A 51 -0.85 -10.03 12.47
N ALA A 52 -0.59 -11.06 13.30
CA ALA A 52 0.46 -11.01 14.32
C ALA A 52 1.87 -10.94 13.68
N GLU A 53 2.07 -11.68 12.59
CA GLU A 53 3.30 -11.67 11.82
C GLU A 53 3.49 -10.33 11.10
N ILE A 54 2.44 -9.81 10.46
CA ILE A 54 2.49 -8.49 9.83
C ILE A 54 2.86 -7.39 10.82
N ARG A 55 2.30 -7.43 12.03
CA ARG A 55 2.69 -6.51 13.11
C ARG A 55 4.14 -6.67 13.55
N ALA A 56 4.67 -7.89 13.52
CA ALA A 56 6.06 -8.14 13.87
C ALA A 56 7.01 -7.61 12.79
N ILE A 57 6.67 -7.78 11.51
CA ILE A 57 7.42 -7.22 10.37
C ILE A 57 7.42 -5.69 10.46
N ALA A 58 6.22 -5.09 10.55
CA ALA A 58 6.07 -3.64 10.68
C ALA A 58 6.82 -3.07 11.90
N GLY A 59 6.82 -3.78 13.03
CA GLY A 59 7.57 -3.35 14.22
C GLY A 59 9.09 -3.51 14.11
N ALA A 60 9.59 -4.37 13.22
CA ALA A 60 11.02 -4.60 13.03
C ALA A 60 11.66 -3.57 12.10
N GLU A 61 10.91 -3.09 11.10
CA GLU A 61 11.37 -2.12 10.10
C GLU A 61 11.16 -0.66 10.53
N SER A 62 10.30 -0.42 11.54
CA SER A 62 9.90 0.94 11.93
C SER A 62 10.41 1.38 13.30
N ASN A 63 10.24 2.66 13.62
CA ASN A 63 10.65 3.24 14.90
C ASN A 63 9.86 2.61 16.08
N PRO A 64 10.50 2.25 17.21
CA PRO A 64 9.79 1.71 18.38
C PRO A 64 8.68 2.60 18.96
N ALA A 65 8.71 3.91 18.71
CA ALA A 65 7.68 4.85 19.16
C ALA A 65 6.42 4.85 18.27
N GLN A 66 6.45 4.14 17.16
CA GLN A 66 5.41 4.16 16.14
C GLN A 66 4.15 3.42 16.58
N VAL A 67 2.98 4.03 16.31
CA VAL A 67 1.68 3.50 16.74
C VAL A 67 0.91 2.93 15.56
N TRP A 68 0.67 1.63 15.62
CA TRP A 68 0.00 0.86 14.57
C TRP A 68 -1.50 0.69 14.82
N HIS A 69 -2.30 0.95 13.78
CA HIS A 69 -3.75 0.80 13.78
C HIS A 69 -4.16 -0.28 12.80
N LYS A 70 -5.23 -1.03 13.07
CA LYS A 70 -5.75 -2.00 12.09
C LYS A 70 -6.43 -1.27 10.94
N VAL A 71 -6.30 -1.79 9.73
CA VAL A 71 -6.87 -1.21 8.50
C VAL A 71 -7.32 -2.31 7.54
N THR A 72 -8.24 -1.96 6.65
CA THR A 72 -8.66 -2.75 5.50
C THR A 72 -8.60 -1.83 4.28
N LEU A 73 -8.04 -2.33 3.18
CA LEU A 73 -7.86 -1.64 1.90
C LEU A 73 -8.37 -2.59 0.81
N GLY A 74 -9.62 -2.42 0.39
CA GLY A 74 -10.29 -3.36 -0.52
C GLY A 74 -10.24 -4.81 0.01
N ASP A 75 -9.65 -5.71 -0.76
CA ASP A 75 -9.49 -7.13 -0.42
C ASP A 75 -8.38 -7.41 0.61
N PHE A 76 -7.55 -6.43 0.94
CA PHE A 76 -6.42 -6.58 1.83
C PHE A 76 -6.75 -6.06 3.23
N SER A 77 -6.16 -6.65 4.25
CA SER A 77 -6.29 -6.17 5.64
C SER A 77 -4.94 -6.16 6.33
N GLY A 78 -4.75 -5.38 7.38
CA GLY A 78 -3.43 -5.31 8.02
C GLY A 78 -3.31 -4.19 9.03
N VAL A 79 -2.20 -3.46 8.97
CA VAL A 79 -1.93 -2.32 9.84
C VAL A 79 -1.46 -1.08 9.07
N VAL A 80 -1.78 0.09 9.62
CA VAL A 80 -1.35 1.40 9.14
C VAL A 80 -0.70 2.18 10.27
N SER A 81 0.26 3.01 9.90
CA SER A 81 0.82 4.04 10.76
C SER A 81 1.04 5.34 9.98
N GLN A 82 1.15 6.43 10.72
CA GLN A 82 1.49 7.75 10.20
C GLN A 82 2.50 8.42 11.11
N PHE A 83 3.47 9.09 10.52
CA PHE A 83 4.51 9.83 11.23
C PHE A 83 5.06 10.95 10.35
N VAL A 84 5.94 11.77 10.93
CA VAL A 84 6.68 12.80 10.20
C VAL A 84 8.16 12.51 10.41
N GLU A 85 8.93 12.52 9.33
CA GLU A 85 10.37 12.33 9.32
C GLU A 85 10.99 13.39 8.41
N GLU A 86 11.97 14.16 8.91
CA GLU A 86 12.71 15.18 8.11
C GLU A 86 11.80 16.07 7.24
N ASP A 87 10.79 16.71 7.85
CA ASP A 87 9.80 17.57 7.18
C ASP A 87 8.93 16.86 6.12
N THR A 88 8.95 15.52 6.09
CA THR A 88 8.14 14.66 5.22
C THR A 88 7.06 13.97 6.05
N ALA A 89 5.79 14.16 5.70
CA ALA A 89 4.70 13.38 6.25
C ALA A 89 4.60 12.03 5.54
N VAL A 90 4.67 10.95 6.32
CA VAL A 90 4.63 9.58 5.81
C VAL A 90 3.45 8.84 6.41
N ARG A 91 2.73 8.11 5.54
CA ARG A 91 1.79 7.07 5.91
C ARG A 91 2.32 5.76 5.36
N GLU A 92 2.30 4.71 6.16
CA GLU A 92 2.73 3.40 5.70
C GLU A 92 1.73 2.32 6.12
N TRP A 93 1.54 1.36 5.23
CA TRP A 93 0.62 0.25 5.39
C TRP A 93 1.36 -1.05 5.14
N TYR A 94 1.10 -2.02 6.01
CA TYR A 94 1.43 -3.41 5.78
C TYR A 94 0.12 -4.18 5.74
N VAL A 95 -0.32 -4.56 4.54
CA VAL A 95 -1.59 -5.27 4.34
C VAL A 95 -1.36 -6.59 3.64
N MET A 96 -2.14 -7.60 4.02
CA MET A 96 -2.00 -8.96 3.51
C MET A 96 -3.32 -9.51 2.98
N ASN A 97 -3.20 -10.41 2.01
CA ASN A 97 -4.25 -11.33 1.60
C ASN A 97 -3.61 -12.68 1.24
N GLY A 98 -3.97 -13.74 1.97
CA GLY A 98 -3.39 -15.06 1.78
C GLY A 98 -1.87 -15.09 1.96
N ALA A 99 -1.14 -15.51 0.93
CA ALA A 99 0.33 -15.60 0.92
C ALA A 99 1.03 -14.30 0.49
N MET A 100 0.26 -13.24 0.22
CA MET A 100 0.76 -11.98 -0.29
C MET A 100 0.72 -10.90 0.77
N LEU A 101 1.77 -10.10 0.82
CA LEU A 101 1.90 -8.88 1.61
C LEU A 101 2.19 -7.72 0.65
N LEU A 102 1.44 -6.64 0.80
CA LEU A 102 1.74 -5.35 0.19
C LEU A 102 2.33 -4.45 1.27
N PHE A 103 3.51 -3.92 0.98
CA PHE A 103 4.06 -2.79 1.70
C PHE A 103 3.80 -1.54 0.88
N ILE A 104 3.04 -0.62 1.46
CA ILE A 104 2.60 0.60 0.81
C ILE A 104 3.11 1.78 1.62
N THR A 105 3.69 2.76 0.96
CA THR A 105 4.07 4.03 1.57
C THR A 105 3.45 5.17 0.78
N TYR A 106 3.01 6.21 1.48
CA TYR A 106 2.63 7.48 0.91
C TYR A 106 3.47 8.54 1.61
N SER A 107 4.16 9.37 0.83
CA SER A 107 4.96 10.47 1.34
C SER A 107 4.61 11.77 0.64
N CYS A 108 4.57 12.86 1.40
CA CYS A 108 4.44 14.23 0.92
C CYS A 108 5.15 15.19 1.89
N ASP A 109 5.35 16.44 1.48
CA ASP A 109 5.85 17.47 2.41
C ASP A 109 4.90 17.60 3.62
N GLU A 110 5.45 17.86 4.81
CA GLU A 110 4.66 18.02 6.05
C GLU A 110 3.60 19.12 5.91
N GLU A 111 3.88 20.16 5.13
CA GLU A 111 2.93 21.25 4.85
C GLU A 111 1.67 20.77 4.11
N ASN A 112 1.78 19.68 3.34
CA ASN A 112 0.69 19.07 2.57
C ASN A 112 0.03 17.90 3.32
N ARG A 113 0.45 17.63 4.55
CA ARG A 113 -0.09 16.53 5.37
C ARG A 113 -1.60 16.64 5.50
N GLY A 114 -2.29 15.54 5.18
CA GLY A 114 -3.74 15.45 5.32
C GLY A 114 -4.53 16.04 4.15
N MET A 115 -3.88 16.65 3.16
CA MET A 115 -4.56 17.19 1.98
C MET A 115 -5.11 16.08 1.09
N ASP A 116 -4.29 15.09 0.78
CA ASP A 116 -4.68 13.97 -0.10
C ASP A 116 -5.14 12.73 0.66
N ASP A 117 -5.26 12.80 1.99
CA ASP A 117 -5.51 11.61 2.81
C ASP A 117 -6.76 10.85 2.37
N ALA A 118 -7.85 11.57 2.08
CA ALA A 118 -9.09 10.99 1.60
C ALA A 118 -8.95 10.39 0.20
N ALA A 119 -8.22 11.05 -0.70
CA ALA A 119 -8.00 10.55 -2.06
C ALA A 119 -7.12 9.29 -2.06
N VAL A 120 -6.07 9.27 -1.23
CA VAL A 120 -5.22 8.09 -1.03
C VAL A 120 -6.04 6.94 -0.44
N ASP A 121 -6.87 7.20 0.58
CA ASP A 121 -7.71 6.17 1.18
C ASP A 121 -8.74 5.61 0.19
N GLU A 122 -9.40 6.46 -0.60
CA GLU A 122 -10.31 6.03 -1.66
C GLU A 122 -9.60 5.21 -2.74
N LEU A 123 -8.37 5.57 -3.09
CA LEU A 123 -7.57 4.85 -4.07
C LEU A 123 -7.24 3.44 -3.58
N LEU A 124 -6.69 3.34 -2.36
CA LEU A 124 -6.26 2.08 -1.77
C LEU A 124 -7.45 1.16 -1.43
N ASP A 125 -8.64 1.71 -1.17
CA ASP A 125 -9.84 0.90 -0.96
C ASP A 125 -10.30 0.14 -2.23
N THR A 126 -9.73 0.47 -3.39
CA THR A 126 -9.99 -0.25 -4.65
C THR A 126 -9.02 -1.40 -4.92
N LEU A 127 -8.12 -1.71 -3.98
CA LEU A 127 -7.19 -2.83 -4.11
C LEU A 127 -7.95 -4.16 -4.14
N LEU A 128 -7.79 -4.90 -5.23
CA LEU A 128 -8.39 -6.21 -5.41
C LEU A 128 -7.32 -7.26 -5.67
N LEU A 129 -7.49 -8.44 -5.09
CA LEU A 129 -6.62 -9.58 -5.36
C LEU A 129 -6.91 -10.11 -6.76
N VAL A 130 -5.88 -10.29 -7.59
CA VAL A 130 -6.01 -11.10 -8.81
C VAL A 130 -5.97 -12.55 -8.35
N GLU A 131 -7.13 -13.21 -8.35
CA GLU A 131 -7.14 -14.65 -8.21
C GLU A 131 -6.35 -15.23 -9.39
N ALA A 132 -5.24 -15.91 -9.08
CA ALA A 132 -4.57 -16.74 -10.07
C ALA A 132 -5.62 -17.73 -10.56
N GLY A 133 -6.16 -17.47 -11.75
CA GLY A 133 -7.24 -18.27 -12.32
C GLY A 133 -6.88 -19.74 -12.14
N GLU A 134 -7.83 -20.51 -11.64
CA GLU A 134 -7.76 -21.97 -11.70
C GLU A 134 -7.27 -22.32 -13.10
N HIS A 135 -5.98 -22.66 -13.22
CA HIS A 135 -5.48 -23.35 -14.39
C HIS A 135 -6.14 -24.72 -14.28
N GLU A 136 -7.38 -24.78 -14.76
CA GLU A 136 -8.18 -25.99 -14.87
C GLU A 136 -7.29 -27.02 -15.57
N SER A 137 -6.98 -28.06 -14.80
CA SER A 137 -6.21 -29.25 -15.15
C SER A 137 -6.76 -29.98 -16.36
#